data_AF-A6F2P5-F1
#
_entry.id   AF-A6F2P5-F1
#
_cell.length_a   1.000
_cell.length_b   1.000
_cell.length_c   1.000
_cell.angle_alpha   90.00
_cell.angle_beta   90.00
_cell.angle_gamma   90.00
#
_symmetry.space_group_name_H-M   'P 1'
#
loop_
_entity.id
_entity.type
_entity.pdbx_description
1 polymer ?
#
loop_
_entity_poly.entity_id
_entity_poly.type
_entity_poly.pdbx_seq_one_letter_code
_entity_poly.pdbx_strand_id
1 'polypeptide(L)'
;MSIEFSFKSSVAERWKAIFEGLSRGETGALFQDRMDVFGEAVAEQLEDVLERWPGEYFLVSSYDQKGESMQVEFVAGPDAAKFAQEMGALFVACGVTDLRCRGIDLSGD
;
A
#
# COMPACT_ATOMS: atom_id res chain seq x y z
N MET A 1 4.83 0.90 9.96
CA MET A 1 5.60 0.37 8.79
C MET A 1 5.66 1.43 7.70
N SER A 2 6.75 1.57 6.96
CA SER A 2 6.84 2.50 5.83
C SER A 2 7.20 1.79 4.51
N ILE A 3 6.57 2.19 3.41
CA ILE A 3 6.95 1.79 2.05
C ILE A 3 7.28 3.05 1.24
N GLU A 4 8.41 3.03 0.55
CA GLU A 4 8.80 4.03 -0.44
C GLU A 4 8.88 3.36 -1.82
N PHE A 5 8.37 3.99 -2.86
CA PHE A 5 8.47 3.47 -4.23
C PHE A 5 8.36 4.60 -5.26
N SER A 6 8.74 4.29 -6.49
CA SER A 6 8.58 5.15 -7.66
C SER A 6 7.55 4.59 -8.65
N PHE A 7 6.87 5.46 -9.37
CA PHE A 7 5.81 5.10 -10.32
C PHE A 7 5.81 6.05 -11.50
N LYS A 8 5.19 5.64 -12.62
CA LYS A 8 5.05 6.52 -13.78
C LYS A 8 4.16 7.71 -13.46
N SER A 9 4.54 8.92 -13.87
CA SER A 9 3.74 10.14 -13.73
C SER A 9 2.26 9.98 -14.09
N SER A 10 1.91 9.14 -15.08
CA SER A 10 0.54 8.90 -15.54
C SER A 10 -0.39 8.27 -14.49
N VAL A 11 0.16 7.65 -13.43
CA VAL A 11 -0.62 7.03 -12.35
C VAL A 11 -0.48 7.76 -11.01
N ALA A 12 0.15 8.94 -11.01
CA ALA A 12 0.37 9.77 -9.82
C ALA A 12 -0.91 10.05 -9.03
N GLU A 13 -1.94 10.57 -9.69
CA GLU A 13 -3.21 10.91 -9.03
C GLU A 13 -3.95 9.66 -8.53
N ARG A 14 -3.74 8.50 -9.17
CA ARG A 14 -4.34 7.23 -8.74
C ARG A 14 -3.74 6.78 -7.42
N TRP A 15 -2.41 6.78 -7.31
CA TRP A 15 -1.73 6.46 -6.05
C TRP A 15 -2.15 7.38 -4.91
N LYS A 16 -2.24 8.69 -5.19
CA LYS A 16 -2.73 9.64 -4.20
C LYS A 16 -4.16 9.33 -3.75
N ALA A 17 -5.07 9.04 -4.69
CA ALA A 17 -6.46 8.70 -4.36
C ALA A 17 -6.59 7.41 -3.55
N ILE A 18 -5.75 6.41 -3.83
CA ILE A 18 -5.66 5.15 -3.07
C ILE A 18 -5.28 5.44 -1.62
N PHE A 19 -4.17 6.14 -1.39
CA PHE A 19 -3.69 6.39 -0.02
C PHE A 19 -4.56 7.39 0.75
N GLU A 20 -5.21 8.33 0.06
CA GLU A 20 -6.22 9.19 0.66
C GLU A 20 -7.45 8.39 1.12
N GLY A 21 -7.90 7.40 0.34
CA GLY A 21 -8.97 6.50 0.77
C GLY A 21 -8.57 5.67 1.99
N LEU A 22 -7.38 5.07 1.94
CA LEU A 22 -6.84 4.26 3.04
C LEU A 22 -6.67 5.06 4.34
N SER A 23 -6.29 6.34 4.27
CA SER A 23 -6.20 7.19 5.47
C SER A 23 -7.57 7.56 6.06
N ARG A 24 -8.65 7.44 5.28
CA ARG A 24 -10.04 7.61 5.73
C ARG A 24 -10.69 6.30 6.19
N GLY A 25 -9.96 5.19 6.18
CA GLY A 25 -10.47 3.88 6.55
C GLY A 25 -11.24 3.15 5.44
N GLU A 26 -11.13 3.61 4.19
CA GLU A 26 -11.75 2.97 3.02
C GLU A 26 -10.97 1.72 2.59
N THR A 27 -11.01 0.71 3.44
CA THR A 27 -10.37 -0.61 3.24
C THR A 27 -11.36 -1.61 2.63
N GLY A 28 -10.88 -2.78 2.19
CA GLY A 28 -11.73 -3.80 1.56
C GLY A 28 -12.20 -3.41 0.16
N ALA A 29 -13.51 -3.50 -0.11
CA ALA A 29 -14.08 -3.30 -1.45
C ALA A 29 -13.73 -1.94 -2.08
N LEU A 30 -13.70 -0.86 -1.29
CA LEU A 30 -13.33 0.48 -1.78
C LEU A 30 -11.84 0.61 -2.10
N PHE A 31 -10.99 -0.19 -1.46
CA PHE A 31 -9.57 -0.28 -1.82
C PHE A 31 -9.40 -1.13 -3.08
N GLN A 32 -10.13 -2.24 -3.20
CA GLN A 32 -10.14 -3.09 -4.40
C GLN A 32 -10.56 -2.31 -5.65
N ASP A 33 -11.68 -1.58 -5.59
CA ASP A 33 -12.19 -0.77 -6.71
C ASP A 33 -11.13 0.23 -7.24
N ARG A 34 -10.37 0.85 -6.34
CA ARG A 34 -9.32 1.81 -6.72
C ARG A 34 -8.08 1.14 -7.31
N MET A 35 -7.81 -0.11 -6.95
CA MET A 35 -6.66 -0.88 -7.42
C MET A 35 -6.92 -1.61 -8.74
N ASP A 36 -8.20 -1.76 -9.14
CA ASP A 36 -8.62 -2.40 -10.39
C ASP A 36 -7.96 -1.80 -11.64
N VAL A 37 -7.64 -0.51 -11.57
CA VAL A 37 -6.95 0.25 -12.63
C VAL A 37 -5.55 -0.28 -13.01
N PHE A 38 -4.96 -1.15 -12.18
CA PHE A 38 -3.67 -1.80 -12.43
C PHE A 38 -3.80 -3.18 -13.09
N GLY A 39 -5.03 -3.66 -13.29
CA GLY A 39 -5.35 -4.88 -14.03
C GLY A 39 -5.68 -6.09 -13.15
N GLU A 40 -6.23 -7.12 -13.80
CA GLU A 40 -6.80 -8.32 -13.17
C GLU A 40 -5.82 -9.06 -12.24
N ALA A 41 -4.55 -9.16 -12.63
CA ALA A 41 -3.53 -9.80 -11.80
C ALA A 41 -3.31 -9.08 -10.46
N VAL A 42 -3.43 -7.75 -10.43
CA VAL A 42 -3.34 -6.97 -9.19
C VAL A 42 -4.62 -7.14 -8.36
N ALA A 43 -5.79 -7.23 -9.00
CA ALA A 43 -7.05 -7.45 -8.31
C ALA A 43 -7.08 -8.81 -7.60
N GLU A 44 -6.66 -9.89 -8.29
CA GLU A 44 -6.56 -11.24 -7.72
C GLU A 44 -5.58 -11.27 -6.53
N GLN A 45 -4.37 -10.70 -6.72
CA GLN A 45 -3.38 -10.66 -5.65
C GLN A 45 -3.84 -9.81 -4.45
N LEU A 46 -4.60 -8.73 -4.68
CA LEU A 46 -5.14 -7.91 -3.62
C LEU A 46 -6.24 -8.63 -2.84
N GLU A 47 -7.09 -9.41 -3.51
CA GLU A 47 -8.10 -10.25 -2.84
C GLU A 47 -7.44 -11.22 -1.86
N ASP A 48 -6.43 -11.95 -2.32
CA ASP A 48 -5.59 -12.83 -1.49
C ASP A 48 -5.00 -12.11 -0.26
N VAL A 49 -4.51 -10.89 -0.45
CA VAL A 49 -3.91 -10.08 0.62
C VAL A 49 -4.99 -9.60 1.62
N LEU A 50 -6.17 -9.21 1.15
CA LEU A 50 -7.29 -8.79 1.99
C LEU A 50 -7.91 -9.95 2.79
N GLU A 51 -7.86 -11.18 2.29
CA GLU A 51 -8.30 -12.37 3.03
C GLU A 51 -7.32 -12.76 4.16
N ARG A 52 -6.02 -12.50 3.97
CA ARG A 52 -4.98 -12.85 4.95
C ARG A 52 -4.81 -11.82 6.06
N TRP A 53 -5.01 -10.55 5.75
CA TRP A 53 -4.70 -9.44 6.67
C TRP A 53 -5.97 -8.74 7.15
N PRO A 54 -6.05 -8.39 8.44
CA PRO A 54 -7.15 -7.58 8.92
C PRO A 54 -7.09 -6.17 8.30
N GLY A 55 -8.27 -5.60 8.03
CA GLY A 55 -8.42 -4.28 7.39
C GLY A 55 -7.59 -3.17 8.06
N GLU A 56 -7.39 -3.25 9.38
CA GLU A 56 -6.60 -2.30 10.16
C GLU A 56 -5.14 -2.18 9.70
N TYR A 57 -4.55 -3.22 9.10
CA TYR A 57 -3.17 -3.18 8.61
C TYR A 57 -3.03 -2.30 7.36
N PHE A 58 -4.11 -2.13 6.59
CA PHE A 58 -4.15 -1.30 5.39
C PHE A 58 -4.37 0.19 5.69
N LEU A 59 -4.65 0.54 6.96
CA LEU A 59 -4.77 1.93 7.36
C LEU A 59 -3.44 2.65 7.20
N VAL A 60 -3.52 3.81 6.58
CA VAL A 60 -2.38 4.68 6.35
C VAL A 60 -2.40 5.82 7.36
N SER A 61 -1.32 5.97 8.13
CA SER A 61 -1.13 7.09 9.05
C SER A 61 -0.69 8.36 8.33
N SER A 62 0.13 8.21 7.29
CA SER A 62 0.67 9.33 6.53
C SER A 62 1.08 8.87 5.12
N TYR A 63 1.05 9.78 4.16
CA TYR A 63 1.66 9.58 2.86
C TYR A 63 2.21 10.91 2.34
N ASP A 64 3.28 10.85 1.57
CA ASP A 64 3.93 11.99 0.95
C ASP A 64 4.33 11.65 -0.49
N GLN A 65 4.03 12.54 -1.42
CA GLN A 65 4.34 12.37 -2.83
C GLN A 65 5.31 13.44 -3.30
N LYS A 66 6.44 13.02 -3.87
CA LYS A 66 7.46 13.89 -4.47
C LYS A 66 7.63 13.53 -5.94
N GLY A 67 6.83 14.18 -6.80
CA GLY A 67 6.82 13.89 -8.23
C GLY A 67 6.38 12.44 -8.50
N GLU A 68 7.33 11.63 -8.97
CA GLU A 68 7.17 10.21 -9.33
C GLU A 68 7.54 9.25 -8.18
N SER A 69 7.75 9.77 -6.97
CA SER A 69 8.03 8.97 -5.77
C SER A 69 6.90 9.14 -4.74
N MET A 70 6.54 8.04 -4.08
CA MET A 70 5.60 7.99 -2.97
C MET A 70 6.29 7.38 -1.75
N GLN A 71 6.09 8.00 -0.60
CA GLN A 71 6.33 7.39 0.69
C GLN A 71 4.99 7.25 1.42
N VAL A 72 4.72 6.08 1.97
CA VAL A 72 3.50 5.80 2.73
C VAL A 72 3.86 5.13 4.05
N GLU A 73 3.14 5.49 5.12
CA GLU A 73 3.26 4.88 6.43
C GLU A 73 1.95 4.18 6.82
N PHE A 74 2.04 2.87 7.02
CA PHE A 74 0.94 2.02 7.47
C PHE A 74 0.95 1.87 8.99
N VAL A 75 -0.23 1.79 9.60
CA VAL A 75 -0.50 1.58 11.03
C VAL A 75 -0.20 0.12 11.47
N ALA A 76 0.52 -0.64 10.65
CA ALA A 76 0.71 -2.09 10.80
C ALA A 76 1.17 -2.53 12.21
N GLY A 77 0.57 -3.63 12.69
CA GLY A 77 0.79 -4.23 14.01
C GLY A 77 1.98 -5.20 14.08
N PRO A 78 1.97 -6.19 14.99
CA PRO A 78 3.14 -7.05 15.29
C PRO A 78 3.68 -7.85 14.09
N ASP A 79 2.86 -8.09 13.07
CA ASP A 79 3.27 -8.78 11.84
C ASP A 79 3.65 -7.82 10.69
N ALA A 80 3.96 -6.55 11.00
CA ALA A 80 4.33 -5.52 10.04
C ALA A 80 5.39 -5.95 9.02
N ALA A 81 6.37 -6.78 9.41
CA ALA A 81 7.42 -7.24 8.51
C ALA A 81 6.92 -8.21 7.42
N LYS A 82 5.94 -9.06 7.73
CA LYS A 82 5.31 -9.96 6.74
C LYS A 82 4.36 -9.19 5.86
N PHE A 83 3.53 -8.34 6.47
CA PHE A 83 2.63 -7.45 5.75
C PHE A 83 3.40 -6.55 4.76
N ALA A 84 4.56 -6.02 5.15
CA ALA A 84 5.44 -5.24 4.29
C ALA A 84 5.93 -6.00 3.05
N GLN A 85 6.20 -7.30 3.20
CA GLN A 85 6.65 -8.14 2.07
C GLN A 85 5.50 -8.39 1.10
N GLU A 86 4.29 -8.67 1.60
CA GLU A 86 3.13 -8.92 0.74
C GLU A 86 2.64 -7.65 0.04
N MET A 87 2.57 -6.53 0.75
CA MET A 87 2.28 -5.21 0.15
C MET A 87 3.35 -4.81 -0.86
N GLY A 88 4.63 -5.12 -0.58
CA GLY A 88 5.71 -4.90 -1.52
C GLY A 88 5.52 -5.70 -2.82
N ALA A 89 5.18 -6.98 -2.71
CA ALA A 89 4.89 -7.83 -3.86
C ALA A 89 3.68 -7.30 -4.67
N LEU A 90 2.62 -6.84 -3.99
CA LEU A 90 1.46 -6.22 -4.63
C LEU A 90 1.85 -4.96 -5.39
N PHE A 91 2.66 -4.07 -4.80
CA PHE A 91 3.05 -2.83 -5.46
C PHE A 91 3.96 -3.08 -6.66
N VAL A 92 4.84 -4.07 -6.59
CA VAL A 92 5.61 -4.52 -7.77
C VAL A 92 4.68 -4.96 -8.90
N ALA A 93 3.59 -5.67 -8.59
CA ALA A 93 2.59 -6.05 -9.60
C ALA A 93 1.86 -4.83 -10.20
N CYS A 94 1.70 -3.74 -9.44
CA CYS A 94 1.21 -2.45 -9.97
C CYS A 94 2.22 -1.73 -10.89
N GLY A 95 3.42 -2.28 -11.09
CA GLY A 95 4.46 -1.72 -11.96
C GLY A 95 5.25 -0.56 -11.34
N VAL A 96 5.33 -0.51 -10.00
CA VAL A 96 6.23 0.43 -9.30
C VAL A 96 7.69 -0.01 -9.45
N THR A 97 8.62 0.94 -9.31
CA THR A 97 10.06 0.72 -9.26
C THR A 97 10.65 1.23 -7.96
N ASP A 98 11.93 0.96 -7.71
CA ASP A 98 12.69 1.51 -6.56
C ASP A 98 12.03 1.25 -5.20
N LEU A 99 11.28 0.15 -5.10
CA LEU A 99 10.52 -0.22 -3.91
C LEU A 99 11.46 -0.49 -2.73
N ARG A 100 11.15 0.15 -1.60
CA ARG A 100 11.81 -0.04 -0.31
C ARG A 100 10.77 -0.20 0.77
N CYS A 101 10.74 -1.36 1.39
CA CYS A 101 9.89 -1.63 2.54
C CYS A 101 10.72 -1.55 3.83
N ARG A 102 10.27 -0.76 4.80
CA ARG A 102 10.82 -0.68 6.14
C ARG A 102 9.75 -1.07 7.16
N GLY A 103 9.93 -2.21 7.81
CA GLY A 103 9.21 -2.50 9.05
C GLY A 103 9.66 -1.49 10.10
N ILE A 104 8.76 -0.59 10.51
CA ILE A 104 9.01 0.24 11.68
C ILE A 104 8.47 -0.58 12.84
N ASP A 105 9.37 -1.16 13.62
CA ASP A 105 9.04 -1.75 14.90
C ASP A 105 8.66 -0.59 15.84
N LEU A 106 7.36 -0.47 16.14
CA LEU A 106 6.85 0.49 17.12
C LEU A 106 6.86 -0.10 18.54
N SER A 107 7.60 -1.19 18.76
CA SER A 107 7.78 -1.80 20.07
C SER A 107 8.74 -0.96 20.92
N GLY A 108 8.23 0.16 21.46
CA GLY A 108 8.62 0.77 22.73
C GLY A 108 10.04 1.34 22.89
N ASP A 109 10.12 2.66 23.06
CA ASP A 109 10.78 3.23 24.25
C ASP A 109 9.68 3.77 25.18
#